data_AF-A0A838KGX4-F1
#
_entry.id   AF-A0A838KGX4-F1
#
_cell.length_a   1.000
_cell.length_b   1.000
_cell.length_c   1.000
_cell.angle_alpha   90.00
_cell.angle_beta   90.00
_cell.angle_gamma   90.00
#
_symmetry.space_group_name_H-M   'P 1'
#
loop_
_entity.id
_entity.type
_entity.pdbx_description
1 polymer ?
#
loop_
_entity_poly.entity_id
_entity_poly.type
_entity_poly.pdbx_seq_one_letter_code
_entity_poly.pdbx_strand_id
1 'polypeptide(L)' 'ATMLHSVATGNILPASIPLVCVDINPATVTKLADRGSSQARGIVTDVGLFLEQLAQELVPDYKRPR' A
#
# COMPACT_ATOMS: atom_id res chain seq x y z
N ALA A 1 -2.14 1.65 9.17
CA ALA A 1 -1.82 2.54 8.05
C ALA A 1 -1.65 3.96 8.58
N THR A 2 -0.59 4.67 8.17
CA THR A 2 -0.25 6.01 8.68
C THR A 2 -0.30 7.01 7.55
N MET A 3 -1.50 7.56 7.26
CA MET A 3 -1.73 8.51 6.16
C MET A 3 -0.64 9.60 6.05
N LEU A 4 -0.26 10.23 7.17
CA LEU A 4 0.74 11.31 7.17
C LEU A 4 2.14 10.82 6.75
N HIS A 5 2.58 9.67 7.27
CA HIS A 5 3.88 9.10 6.91
C HIS A 5 3.89 8.68 5.44
N SER A 6 2.82 8.05 4.94
CA SER A 6 2.73 7.67 3.53
C SER A 6 2.85 8.89 2.61
N VAL A 7 2.23 10.01 2.97
CA VAL A 7 2.33 11.27 2.19
C VAL A 7 3.73 11.85 2.25
N ALA A 8 4.35 11.89 3.43
CA ALA A 8 5.72 12.37 3.58
C ALA A 8 6.71 11.53 2.77
N THR A 9 6.59 10.20 2.81
CA THR A 9 7.41 9.27 2.03
C THR A 9 7.20 9.47 0.53
N GLY A 10 5.94 9.57 0.07
CA GLY A 10 5.63 9.79 -1.35
C GLY A 10 6.25 11.07 -1.92
N ASN A 11 6.35 12.13 -1.13
CA ASN A 11 6.97 13.40 -1.56
C ASN A 11 8.50 13.33 -1.69
N ILE A 12 9.17 12.37 -1.04
CA ILE A 12 10.64 12.26 -1.03
C ILE A 12 11.13 11.20 -2.04
N LEU A 13 10.27 10.27 -2.45
CA LEU A 13 10.62 9.23 -3.41
C LEU A 13 10.69 9.77 -4.85
N PRO A 14 11.72 9.40 -5.64
CA PRO A 14 11.75 9.67 -7.08
C PRO A 14 10.58 8.99 -7.81
N ALA A 15 10.13 9.57 -8.93
CA ALA A 15 9.03 9.03 -9.74
C ALA A 15 9.31 7.62 -10.31
N SER A 16 10.58 7.21 -10.39
CA SER A 16 10.98 5.88 -10.84
C SER A 16 10.71 4.75 -9.84
N ILE A 17 10.37 5.08 -8.59
CA ILE A 17 10.12 4.08 -7.55
C ILE A 17 8.67 3.60 -7.64
N PRO A 18 8.40 2.29 -7.84
CA PRO A 18 7.06 1.74 -7.75
C PRO A 18 6.48 1.95 -6.36
N LEU A 19 5.25 2.47 -6.28
CA LEU A 19 4.60 2.78 -5.02
C LEU A 19 3.25 2.08 -4.95
N VAL A 20 3.00 1.35 -3.86
CA VAL A 20 1.70 0.74 -3.58
C VAL A 20 1.18 1.30 -2.27
N CYS A 21 -0.02 1.87 -2.29
CA CYS A 21 -0.72 2.35 -1.11
C CYS A 21 -1.87 1.40 -0.77
N VAL A 22 -1.85 0.84 0.44
CA VAL A 22 -2.91 0.00 0.98
C VAL A 22 -3.49 0.69 2.21
N ASP A 23 -4.76 1.07 2.13
CA ASP A 23 -5.49 1.68 3.25
C ASP A 23 -6.97 1.33 3.13
N ILE A 24 -7.65 1.18 4.26
CA ILE A 24 -9.10 0.90 4.29
C ILE A 24 -9.91 2.15 3.92
N ASN A 25 -9.32 3.34 4.10
CA ASN A 25 -9.97 4.61 3.78
C ASN A 25 -9.67 5.03 2.33
N PRO A 26 -10.68 5.07 1.44
CA PRO A 26 -10.49 5.47 0.04
C PRO A 26 -9.92 6.89 -0.10
N ALA A 27 -10.25 7.81 0.81
CA ALA A 27 -9.74 9.18 0.77
C ALA A 27 -8.22 9.25 1.00
N THR A 28 -7.64 8.33 1.77
CA THR A 28 -6.19 8.24 1.95
C THR A 28 -5.51 7.75 0.67
N VAL A 29 -6.08 6.71 0.06
CA VAL A 29 -5.55 6.08 -1.16
C VAL A 29 -5.55 7.08 -2.33
N THR A 30 -6.65 7.80 -2.54
CA THR A 30 -6.75 8.81 -3.60
C THR A 30 -5.70 9.91 -3.43
N LYS A 31 -5.53 10.44 -2.20
CA LYS A 31 -4.54 11.50 -1.92
C LYS A 31 -3.10 11.10 -2.25
N LEU A 32 -2.77 9.81 -2.13
CA LEU A 32 -1.45 9.27 -2.44
C LEU A 32 -1.31 8.93 -3.92
N ALA A 33 -2.35 8.39 -4.54
CA ALA A 33 -2.37 8.08 -5.96
C ALA A 33 -2.28 9.35 -6.83
N ASP A 34 -2.87 10.46 -6.39
CA ASP A 34 -2.89 11.72 -7.14
C ASP A 34 -1.54 12.47 -7.14
N ARG A 35 -0.60 12.13 -6.23
CA ARG A 35 0.61 12.93 -5.96
C ARG A 35 1.88 12.43 -6.66
N GLY A 36 1.81 12.17 -7.96
CA GLY A 36 2.99 12.31 -8.82
C GLY A 36 3.78 11.05 -9.12
N SER A 37 3.21 9.87 -8.93
CA SER A 37 3.67 8.69 -9.64
C SER A 37 2.56 8.21 -10.56
N SER A 38 2.76 8.35 -11.87
CA SER A 38 1.97 7.62 -12.86
C SER A 38 2.02 6.10 -12.67
N GLN A 39 2.81 5.63 -11.69
CA GLN A 39 2.99 4.25 -11.27
C GLN A 39 2.47 3.97 -9.85
N ALA A 40 1.88 4.93 -9.13
CA ALA A 40 1.32 4.67 -7.79
C ALA A 40 0.03 3.86 -7.88
N ARG A 41 0.02 2.65 -7.31
CA ARG A 41 -1.16 1.78 -7.25
C ARG A 41 -1.85 1.90 -5.90
N GLY A 42 -3.11 2.31 -5.92
CA GLY A 42 -3.97 2.33 -4.74
C GLY A 42 -4.79 1.05 -4.58
N ILE A 43 -4.85 0.51 -3.36
CA ILE A 43 -5.67 -0.65 -3.00
C ILE A 43 -6.48 -0.27 -1.75
N VAL A 44 -7.81 -0.25 -1.88
CA VAL A 44 -8.72 0.04 -0.77
C VAL A 44 -9.14 -1.27 -0.12
N THR A 45 -8.51 -1.63 1.01
CA THR A 45 -8.81 -2.87 1.75
C THR A 45 -8.27 -2.82 3.18
N ASP A 46 -8.68 -3.77 4.01
CA ASP A 46 -8.03 -4.00 5.29
C ASP A 46 -6.57 -4.44 5.10
N VAL A 47 -5.66 -3.78 5.80
CA VAL A 47 -4.21 -4.02 5.65
C VAL A 47 -3.79 -5.38 6.20
N GLY A 48 -4.45 -5.89 7.24
CA GLY A 48 -4.16 -7.21 7.80
C GLY A 48 -4.53 -8.29 6.78
N LEU A 49 -5.74 -8.24 6.24
CA LEU A 49 -6.20 -9.15 5.19
C LEU A 49 -5.28 -9.12 3.96
N PHE A 50 -4.89 -7.92 3.51
CA PHE A 50 -3.98 -7.78 2.38
C PHE A 50 -2.63 -8.47 2.64
N LEU A 51 -2.04 -8.23 3.81
CA LEU A 51 -0.74 -8.83 4.16
C LEU A 51 -0.81 -10.34 4.30
N GLU A 52 -1.92 -10.88 4.81
CA GLU A 52 -2.14 -12.32 4.88
C GLU A 52 -2.23 -12.95 3.49
N GLN A 53 -2.97 -12.35 2.57
CA GLN A 53 -3.06 -12.84 1.19
C GLN A 53 -1.71 -12.72 0.48
N LEU A 54 -1.00 -11.60 0.67
CA LEU A 54 0.33 -11.40 0.11
C LEU A 54 1.33 -12.45 0.63
N ALA A 55 1.27 -12.78 1.92
CA ALA A 55 2.13 -13.80 2.50
C ALA A 55 1.82 -15.21 1.95
N GLN A 56 0.54 -15.53 1.71
CA GLN A 56 0.13 -16.79 1.07
C GLN A 56 0.70 -16.94 -0.34
N GLU A 57 0.74 -15.85 -1.11
CA GLU A 57 1.26 -15.87 -2.49
C GLU A 57 2.79 -15.91 -2.54
N LEU A 58 3.48 -15.25 -1.59
CA LEU A 58 4.95 -15.11 -1.63
C LEU A 58 5.71 -16.20 -0.87
N VAL A 59 5.07 -16.85 0.10
CA VAL A 59 5.75 -17.79 1.01
C VAL A 59 5.06 -19.16 0.94
N PRO A 60 5.70 -20.17 0.33
CA PRO A 60 5.09 -21.48 0.06
C PRO A 60 4.47 -22.19 1.27
N ASP A 61 5.02 -21.97 2.47
CA ASP A 61 4.60 -22.63 3.72
C ASP A 61 3.90 -21.67 4.71
N TYR A 62 3.44 -20.51 4.25
CA TYR A 62 2.77 -19.56 5.15
C TYR A 62 1.48 -20.16 5.72
N LYS A 63 1.45 -20.30 7.05
CA LYS A 63 0.27 -20.71 7.81
C LYS A 63 -0.34 -19.48 8.46
N ARG A 64 -1.61 -19.22 8.14
CA ARG A 64 -2.36 -18.13 8.75
C ARG A 64 -2.35 -18.32 10.29
N PRO A 65 -2.01 -17.28 11.07
CA PRO A 65 -2.21 -17.34 12.52
C PRO A 65 -3.68 -17.62 12.79
N ARG A 66 -3.97 -18.57 13.69
CA ARG A 66 -5.35 -18.85 14.12
C ARG A 66 -5.84 -17.79 15.10
#